data_AF-A0AAX2ULE3-F1
#
_entry.id   AF-A0AAX2ULE3-F1
#
_cell.length_a   1.000
_cell.length_b   1.000
_cell.length_c   1.000
_cell.angle_alpha   90.00
_cell.angle_beta   90.00
_cell.angle_gamma   90.00
#
_symmetry.space_group_name_H-M   'P 1'
#
loop_
_entity.id
_entity.type
_entity.pdbx_description
1 polymer ?
#
loop_
_entity_poly.entity_id
_entity_poly.type
_entity_poly.pdbx_seq_one_letter_code
_entity_poly.pdbx_strand_id
1 'polypeptide(L)'
;MEENKTLLDKIKDLSILDSFKIVWFLMIFVVIYYVFIAADRYVSSMSLSVRSTSGESVQASGILSLLSTTSNNSEDMKYLRGYIHSLDLLQKLEEKIKLKELYQEQFIDLPNKIYNSSSTESYLKYFQNRVKLRVDDKTGLLNVDVEGFTPESAKIIAQSIMEESEKFINEISHKAAREQMKFAEEEVNTYKERYLKAQNALISFQNKYGVFDPLKQAESKEKLIAQIEANLAQREAALLNLQSYMNDSAPEVIALKSEILAIKKQLEREVAKISTNNSNEKKLNDMAAKFQNLTIEAKFAQQAYEAALKAYESARIEAGRKIKQLVIVQSPNLPESARYPERIYNIITAFLILSLIFGITKFVKMIIEEHRY
;
A
#
# COMPACT_ATOMS: atom_id res chain seq x y z
N MET A 1 -5.19 -24.10 80.89
CA MET A 1 -4.38 -24.43 79.71
C MET A 1 -5.35 -24.99 78.67
N GLU A 2 -5.97 -24.10 77.91
CA GLU A 2 -6.78 -24.45 76.74
C GLU A 2 -5.83 -24.68 75.58
N GLU A 3 -5.74 -25.93 75.14
CA GLU A 3 -4.90 -26.32 74.03
C GLU A 3 -5.66 -26.11 72.70
N ASN A 4 -5.06 -25.24 71.89
CA ASN A 4 -5.58 -24.69 70.66
C ASN A 4 -5.66 -25.80 69.60
N LYS A 5 -6.84 -26.43 69.45
CA LYS A 5 -7.12 -27.36 68.33
C LYS A 5 -6.95 -26.62 67.01
N THR A 6 -5.85 -26.91 66.32
CA THR A 6 -5.48 -26.32 65.03
C THR A 6 -6.56 -26.64 63.97
N LEU A 7 -6.86 -25.64 63.14
CA LEU A 7 -7.84 -25.73 62.04
C LEU A 7 -7.61 -26.92 61.09
N LEU A 8 -6.40 -27.49 61.08
CA LEU A 8 -5.99 -28.64 60.27
C LEU A 8 -6.66 -29.96 60.71
N ASP A 9 -6.89 -30.18 62.01
CA ASP A 9 -7.57 -31.40 62.46
C ASP A 9 -9.07 -31.37 62.18
N LYS A 10 -9.68 -30.18 62.11
CA LYS A 10 -11.07 -30.01 61.65
C LYS A 10 -11.26 -30.31 60.16
N ILE A 11 -10.22 -30.18 59.33
CA ILE A 11 -10.27 -30.52 57.91
C ILE A 11 -10.16 -32.04 57.70
N LYS A 12 -9.44 -32.73 58.60
CA LYS A 12 -9.25 -34.19 58.57
C LYS A 12 -10.54 -34.97 58.93
N ASP A 13 -11.44 -34.36 59.70
CA ASP A 13 -12.70 -34.95 60.15
C ASP A 13 -13.89 -34.76 59.19
N LEU A 14 -13.70 -34.09 58.05
CA LEU A 14 -14.69 -34.08 56.98
C LEU A 14 -14.59 -35.39 56.18
N SER A 15 -15.13 -36.48 56.74
CA SER A 15 -15.43 -37.74 56.04
C SER A 15 -16.26 -37.58 54.75
N ILE A 16 -16.79 -36.37 54.52
CA ILE A 16 -17.46 -35.92 53.31
C ILE A 16 -16.49 -35.74 52.13
N LEU A 17 -15.22 -35.40 52.37
CA LEU A 17 -14.21 -35.19 51.31
C LEU A 17 -13.67 -36.50 50.72
N ASP A 18 -13.74 -37.62 51.45
CA ASP A 18 -13.26 -38.92 51.00
C ASP A 18 -14.31 -39.72 50.21
N SER A 19 -15.56 -39.26 50.20
CA SER A 19 -16.66 -39.91 49.50
C SER A 19 -16.93 -39.22 48.16
N PHE A 20 -17.25 -40.02 47.13
CA PHE A 20 -17.70 -39.52 45.83
C PHE A 20 -18.94 -38.60 45.93
N LYS A 21 -19.63 -38.58 47.07
CA LYS A 21 -20.72 -37.65 47.40
C LYS A 21 -20.31 -36.18 47.30
N ILE A 22 -19.02 -35.83 47.48
CA ILE A 22 -18.54 -34.45 47.28
C ILE A 22 -18.73 -33.97 45.83
N VAL A 23 -18.52 -34.87 44.86
CA VAL A 23 -18.70 -34.58 43.43
C VAL A 23 -20.17 -34.28 43.15
N TRP A 24 -21.08 -35.09 43.69
CA TRP A 24 -22.53 -34.86 43.58
C TRP A 24 -22.95 -33.54 44.21
N PHE A 25 -22.42 -33.20 45.38
CA PHE A 25 -22.70 -31.92 46.04
C PHE A 25 -22.24 -30.73 45.19
N LEU A 26 -21.00 -30.76 44.65
CA LEU A 26 -20.49 -29.73 43.75
C LEU A 26 -21.30 -29.63 42.46
N MET A 27 -21.74 -30.76 41.91
CA MET A 27 -22.59 -30.80 40.72
C MET A 27 -23.94 -30.13 40.91
N ILE A 28 -24.52 -30.18 42.11
CA ILE A 28 -25.77 -29.45 42.40
C ILE A 28 -25.56 -27.95 42.18
N PHE A 29 -24.46 -27.37 42.65
CA PHE A 29 -24.14 -25.95 42.39
C PHE A 29 -23.94 -25.65 40.91
N VAL A 30 -23.24 -26.55 40.19
CA VAL A 30 -23.02 -26.40 38.73
C VAL A 30 -24.34 -26.41 37.97
N VAL A 31 -25.24 -27.34 38.29
CA VAL A 31 -26.56 -27.44 37.67
C VAL A 31 -27.42 -26.22 38.01
N ILE A 32 -27.46 -25.80 39.28
CA ILE A 32 -28.19 -24.59 39.69
C ILE A 32 -27.69 -23.37 38.92
N TYR A 33 -26.37 -23.22 38.79
CA TYR A 33 -25.78 -22.12 38.03
C TYR A 33 -26.21 -22.14 36.56
N TYR A 34 -26.04 -23.25 35.85
CA TYR A 34 -26.35 -23.31 34.41
C TYR A 34 -27.86 -23.29 34.10
N VAL A 35 -28.71 -23.69 35.05
CA VAL A 35 -30.17 -23.70 34.85
C VAL A 35 -30.79 -22.35 35.19
N PHE A 36 -30.38 -21.72 36.30
CA PHE A 36 -31.06 -20.53 36.84
C PHE A 36 -30.27 -19.22 36.71
N ILE A 37 -28.94 -19.27 36.66
CA ILE A 37 -28.10 -18.06 36.76
C ILE A 37 -27.46 -17.70 35.41
N ALA A 38 -27.04 -18.70 34.64
CA ALA A 38 -26.30 -18.46 33.41
C ALA A 38 -27.18 -17.78 32.36
N ALA A 39 -26.72 -16.62 31.88
CA ALA A 39 -27.46 -15.83 30.91
C ALA A 39 -27.36 -16.47 29.52
N ASP A 40 -28.51 -16.56 28.85
CA ASP A 40 -28.59 -16.99 27.46
C ASP A 40 -27.89 -15.97 26.56
N ARG A 41 -27.08 -16.49 25.63
CA ARG A 41 -26.35 -15.68 24.65
C ARG A 41 -26.66 -16.16 23.24
N TYR A 42 -27.14 -15.22 22.46
CA TYR A 42 -27.48 -15.35 21.05
C TYR A 42 -26.27 -14.99 20.21
N VAL A 43 -26.09 -15.68 19.09
CA VAL A 43 -24.93 -15.46 18.20
C VAL A 43 -25.42 -15.10 16.81
N SER A 44 -25.13 -13.86 16.40
CA SER A 44 -25.31 -13.40 15.03
C SER A 44 -24.00 -13.63 14.27
N SER A 45 -24.08 -14.38 13.17
CA SER A 45 -22.93 -14.72 12.34
C SER A 45 -22.97 -13.94 11.03
N MET A 46 -21.80 -13.49 10.57
CA MET A 46 -21.62 -12.91 9.24
C MET A 46 -20.33 -13.41 8.60
N SER A 47 -20.30 -13.43 7.27
CA SER A 47 -19.14 -13.86 6.49
C SER A 47 -18.73 -12.75 5.53
N LEU A 48 -17.49 -12.29 5.67
CA LEU A 48 -16.92 -11.17 4.95
C LEU A 48 -15.78 -11.64 4.04
N SER A 49 -15.67 -11.07 2.85
CA SER A 49 -14.53 -11.25 1.96
C SER A 49 -13.98 -9.88 1.56
N VAL A 50 -12.66 -9.71 1.61
CA VAL A 50 -12.02 -8.55 1.03
C VAL A 50 -11.59 -8.93 -0.38
N ARG A 51 -12.24 -8.33 -1.39
CA ARG A 51 -11.81 -8.47 -2.79
C ARG A 51 -11.23 -7.16 -3.26
N SER A 52 -9.99 -7.22 -3.71
CA SER A 52 -9.49 -6.19 -4.62
C SER A 52 -10.19 -6.39 -5.96
N THR A 53 -10.81 -5.35 -6.51
CA THR A 53 -11.21 -5.29 -7.92
C THR A 53 -9.96 -5.09 -8.79
N SER A 54 -8.95 -5.95 -8.60
CA SER A 54 -7.88 -6.12 -9.58
C SER A 54 -8.53 -6.80 -10.78
N GLY A 55 -9.06 -5.99 -11.70
CA GLY A 55 -9.42 -6.47 -13.02
C GLY A 55 -8.22 -7.22 -13.59
N GLU A 56 -8.48 -8.44 -14.08
CA GLU A 56 -7.55 -9.19 -14.93
C GLU A 56 -6.97 -8.26 -16.01
N SER A 57 -5.75 -7.78 -15.79
CA SER A 57 -4.90 -7.12 -16.78
C SER A 57 -3.62 -6.73 -16.03
N VAL A 58 -2.45 -7.27 -16.34
CA VAL A 58 -1.83 -7.33 -17.65
C VAL A 58 -1.20 -8.71 -17.84
N GLN A 59 -1.25 -9.20 -19.08
CA GLN A 59 -0.46 -10.31 -19.60
C GLN A 59 1.04 -10.10 -19.27
N ALA A 60 1.46 -10.46 -18.07
CA ALA A 60 2.84 -10.83 -17.81
C ALA A 60 2.94 -12.27 -18.30
N SER A 61 3.32 -12.45 -19.56
CA SER A 61 3.71 -13.76 -20.09
C SER A 61 4.81 -14.33 -19.20
N GLY A 62 4.47 -15.28 -18.32
CA GLY A 62 5.43 -16.02 -17.51
C GLY A 62 4.94 -16.45 -16.13
N ILE A 63 5.72 -17.38 -15.54
CA ILE A 63 5.58 -17.97 -14.20
C ILE A 63 5.43 -16.92 -13.06
N LEU A 64 5.84 -15.66 -13.27
CA LEU A 64 5.70 -14.58 -12.29
C LEU A 64 4.25 -14.16 -12.02
N SER A 65 3.30 -14.42 -12.92
CA SER A 65 1.88 -14.15 -12.66
C SER A 65 1.29 -15.07 -11.58
N LEU A 66 1.87 -16.26 -11.35
CA LEU A 66 1.37 -17.22 -10.37
C LEU A 66 1.85 -16.93 -8.94
N LEU A 67 2.86 -16.08 -8.79
CA LEU A 67 3.50 -15.80 -7.50
C LEU A 67 3.00 -14.48 -6.86
N SER A 68 2.35 -13.60 -7.62
CA SER A 68 1.96 -12.25 -7.17
C SER A 68 0.49 -12.07 -6.82
N THR A 69 -0.40 -12.99 -7.24
CA THR A 69 -1.86 -12.85 -7.05
C THR A 69 -2.38 -13.36 -5.70
N THR A 70 -1.59 -14.10 -4.93
CA THR A 70 -2.05 -14.79 -3.72
C THR A 70 -1.66 -14.11 -2.39
N SER A 71 -0.79 -13.11 -2.40
CA SER A 71 -0.26 -12.49 -1.17
C SER A 71 -1.12 -11.35 -0.61
N ASN A 72 -1.65 -10.45 -1.44
CA ASN A 72 -2.23 -9.19 -0.96
C ASN A 72 -3.59 -9.34 -0.24
N ASN A 73 -4.47 -10.24 -0.67
CA ASN A 73 -5.78 -10.42 -0.02
C ASN A 73 -5.66 -10.94 1.42
N SER A 74 -4.58 -11.68 1.72
CA SER A 74 -4.32 -12.20 3.07
C SER A 74 -3.89 -11.11 4.06
N GLU A 75 -3.24 -10.04 3.59
CA GLU A 75 -2.82 -8.92 4.43
C GLU A 75 -3.99 -8.01 4.76
N ASP A 76 -4.84 -7.69 3.78
CA ASP A 76 -6.06 -6.90 4.00
C ASP A 76 -6.99 -7.55 5.03
N MET A 77 -7.08 -8.88 5.00
CA MET A 77 -7.87 -9.63 5.99
C MET A 77 -7.27 -9.54 7.41
N LYS A 78 -5.94 -9.50 7.53
CA LYS A 78 -5.27 -9.29 8.83
C LYS A 78 -5.52 -7.89 9.37
N TYR A 79 -5.48 -6.87 8.50
CA TYR A 79 -5.82 -5.50 8.89
C TYR A 79 -7.27 -5.39 9.36
N LEU A 80 -8.22 -6.01 8.63
CA LEU A 80 -9.62 -6.04 9.03
C LEU A 80 -9.82 -6.74 10.37
N ARG A 81 -9.19 -7.90 10.58
CA ARG A 81 -9.23 -8.62 11.87
C ARG A 81 -8.69 -7.75 13.01
N GLY A 82 -7.55 -7.10 12.79
CA GLY A 82 -6.95 -6.19 13.76
C GLY A 82 -7.85 -5.00 14.08
N TYR A 83 -8.50 -4.44 13.07
CA TYR A 83 -9.48 -3.36 13.24
C TYR A 83 -10.71 -3.80 14.02
N ILE A 84 -11.27 -4.98 13.74
CA ILE A 84 -12.44 -5.48 14.47
C ILE A 84 -12.13 -5.70 15.95
N HIS A 85 -10.91 -6.09 16.31
CA HIS A 85 -10.47 -6.23 17.70
C HIS A 85 -9.84 -4.97 18.30
N SER A 86 -9.87 -3.83 17.60
CA SER A 86 -9.24 -2.58 18.04
C SER A 86 -10.10 -1.80 19.04
N LEU A 87 -9.43 -0.94 19.82
CA LEU A 87 -10.09 0.04 20.68
C LEU A 87 -10.90 1.05 19.86
N ASP A 88 -10.42 1.43 18.69
CA ASP A 88 -11.07 2.42 17.83
C ASP A 88 -12.46 1.95 17.38
N LEU A 89 -12.59 0.68 16.97
CA LEU A 89 -13.91 0.14 16.64
C LEU A 89 -14.81 0.10 17.87
N LEU A 90 -14.28 -0.34 19.02
CA LEU A 90 -15.04 -0.38 20.26
C LEU A 90 -15.62 0.99 20.63
N GLN A 91 -14.81 2.06 20.52
CA GLN A 91 -15.25 3.43 20.79
C GLN A 91 -16.32 3.90 19.81
N LYS A 92 -16.17 3.59 18.51
CA LYS A 92 -17.20 3.90 17.51
C LYS A 92 -18.52 3.18 17.77
N LEU A 93 -18.46 1.92 18.19
CA LEU A 93 -19.66 1.16 18.56
C LEU A 93 -20.31 1.73 19.83
N GLU A 94 -19.50 2.14 20.81
CA GLU A 94 -19.99 2.82 22.00
C GLU A 94 -20.72 4.13 21.65
N GLU A 95 -20.15 4.95 20.77
CA GLU A 95 -20.78 6.20 20.33
C GLU A 95 -22.07 5.96 19.53
N LYS A 96 -22.07 4.96 18.64
CA LYS A 96 -23.16 4.72 17.68
C LYS A 96 -24.34 3.94 18.27
N ILE A 97 -24.07 2.87 19.02
CA ILE A 97 -25.10 1.95 19.53
C ILE A 97 -25.09 1.80 21.04
N LYS A 98 -24.24 2.57 21.75
CA LYS A 98 -24.09 2.47 23.21
C LYS A 98 -23.87 1.02 23.64
N LEU A 99 -22.87 0.40 23.03
CA LEU A 99 -22.58 -1.03 23.15
C LEU A 99 -22.54 -1.52 24.61
N LYS A 100 -22.03 -0.69 25.53
CA LYS A 100 -21.98 -1.02 26.96
C LYS A 100 -23.37 -1.19 27.57
N GLU A 101 -24.34 -0.35 27.19
CA GLU A 101 -25.73 -0.46 27.64
C GLU A 101 -26.36 -1.79 27.20
N LEU A 102 -26.14 -2.18 25.93
CA LEU A 102 -26.64 -3.46 25.39
C LEU A 102 -26.08 -4.69 26.13
N TYR A 103 -24.81 -4.66 26.53
CA TYR A 103 -24.22 -5.74 27.34
C TYR A 103 -24.61 -5.71 28.82
N GLN A 104 -25.18 -4.60 29.29
CA GLN A 104 -25.63 -4.43 30.68
C GLN A 104 -27.08 -4.84 30.90
N GLU A 105 -27.84 -5.14 29.85
CA GLU A 105 -29.23 -5.61 29.96
C GLU A 105 -29.37 -6.89 30.81
N GLN A 106 -28.31 -7.69 30.93
CA GLN A 106 -28.30 -8.88 31.79
C GLN A 106 -27.73 -8.57 33.19
N PHE A 107 -28.47 -8.92 34.23
CA PHE A 107 -28.11 -8.65 35.63
C PHE A 107 -27.76 -9.90 36.45
N ILE A 108 -27.99 -11.10 35.91
CA ILE A 108 -28.05 -12.36 36.67
C ILE A 108 -26.69 -13.07 36.66
N ASP A 109 -26.00 -13.08 35.52
CA ASP A 109 -24.73 -13.76 35.31
C ASP A 109 -23.55 -12.83 35.67
N LEU A 110 -23.22 -12.78 36.97
CA LEU A 110 -22.11 -12.00 37.53
C LEU A 110 -20.75 -12.19 36.82
N PRO A 111 -20.28 -13.42 36.50
CA PRO A 111 -18.98 -13.60 35.84
C PRO A 111 -18.97 -13.11 34.38
N ASN A 112 -20.11 -13.08 33.70
CA ASN A 112 -20.22 -12.56 32.32
C ASN A 112 -20.71 -11.11 32.22
N LYS A 113 -20.82 -10.41 33.36
CA LYS A 113 -21.26 -9.03 33.44
C LYS A 113 -20.11 -8.04 33.23
N ILE A 114 -20.40 -6.95 32.52
CA ILE A 114 -19.53 -5.78 32.47
C ILE A 114 -19.96 -4.73 33.49
N TYR A 115 -19.02 -4.25 34.31
CA TYR A 115 -19.30 -3.27 35.36
C TYR A 115 -19.11 -1.84 34.84
N ASN A 116 -19.85 -0.88 35.42
CA ASN A 116 -19.70 0.52 35.04
C ASN A 116 -18.30 1.06 35.32
N SER A 117 -17.68 0.62 36.41
CA SER A 117 -16.32 0.97 36.82
C SER A 117 -15.21 0.20 36.11
N SER A 118 -15.51 -0.64 35.11
CA SER A 118 -14.48 -1.37 34.36
C SER A 118 -13.58 -0.41 33.58
N SER A 119 -12.27 -0.67 33.60
CA SER A 119 -11.30 0.07 32.77
C SER A 119 -11.54 -0.16 31.29
N THR A 120 -11.01 0.73 30.45
CA THR A 120 -11.10 0.62 28.99
C THR A 120 -10.50 -0.69 28.47
N GLU A 121 -9.38 -1.15 29.04
CA GLU A 121 -8.73 -2.41 28.68
C GLU A 121 -9.59 -3.62 29.05
N SER A 122 -10.26 -3.55 30.21
CA SER A 122 -11.17 -4.60 30.66
C SER A 122 -12.39 -4.69 29.75
N TYR A 123 -12.92 -3.54 29.32
CA TYR A 123 -14.01 -3.49 28.34
C TYR A 123 -13.59 -4.03 26.98
N LEU A 124 -12.40 -3.65 26.49
CA LEU A 124 -11.87 -4.18 25.24
C LEU A 124 -11.70 -5.69 25.28
N LYS A 125 -11.13 -6.23 26.36
CA LYS A 125 -10.99 -7.68 26.54
C LYS A 125 -12.36 -8.39 26.58
N TYR A 126 -13.34 -7.77 27.24
CA TYR A 126 -14.71 -8.27 27.26
C TYR A 126 -15.29 -8.35 25.84
N PHE A 127 -15.18 -7.26 25.07
CA PHE A 127 -15.64 -7.19 23.68
C PHE A 127 -14.94 -8.21 22.77
N GLN A 128 -13.62 -8.34 22.86
CA GLN A 128 -12.84 -9.33 22.09
C GLN A 128 -13.26 -10.77 22.38
N ASN A 129 -13.67 -11.07 23.62
CA ASN A 129 -14.19 -12.39 23.98
C ASN A 129 -15.60 -12.66 23.41
N ARG A 130 -16.40 -11.61 23.16
CA ARG A 130 -17.75 -11.68 22.61
C ARG A 130 -17.80 -11.64 21.09
N VAL A 131 -16.75 -11.14 20.44
CA VAL A 131 -16.61 -11.08 18.98
C VAL A 131 -15.53 -12.05 18.52
N LYS A 132 -15.96 -13.23 18.09
CA LYS A 132 -15.06 -14.29 17.63
C LYS A 132 -14.83 -14.17 16.13
N LEU A 133 -13.56 -14.10 15.75
CA LEU A 133 -13.13 -13.95 14.37
C LEU A 133 -12.42 -15.23 13.91
N ARG A 134 -12.95 -15.88 12.88
CA ARG A 134 -12.35 -17.08 12.28
C ARG A 134 -12.14 -16.84 10.80
N VAL A 135 -10.90 -16.99 10.34
CA VAL A 135 -10.60 -16.99 8.90
C VAL A 135 -10.63 -18.44 8.45
N ASP A 136 -11.39 -18.73 7.40
CA ASP A 136 -11.41 -20.04 6.78
C ASP A 136 -10.30 -20.12 5.73
N ASP A 137 -9.30 -20.96 5.98
CA ASP A 137 -8.13 -21.12 5.10
C ASP A 137 -8.50 -21.68 3.71
N LYS A 138 -9.65 -22.36 3.57
CA LYS A 138 -10.11 -22.93 2.30
C LYS A 138 -10.86 -21.91 1.46
N THR A 139 -11.76 -21.15 2.07
CA THR A 139 -12.62 -20.20 1.35
C THR A 139 -12.05 -18.78 1.35
N GLY A 140 -11.09 -18.48 2.22
CA GLY A 140 -10.55 -17.13 2.41
C GLY A 140 -11.53 -16.16 3.05
N LEU A 141 -12.65 -16.65 3.61
CA LEU A 141 -13.69 -15.83 4.23
C LEU A 141 -13.38 -15.56 5.71
N LEU A 142 -13.67 -14.35 6.16
CA LEU A 142 -13.68 -13.98 7.57
C LEU A 142 -15.09 -14.17 8.13
N ASN A 143 -15.24 -15.19 8.94
CA ASN A 143 -16.44 -15.46 9.71
C ASN A 143 -16.36 -14.70 11.03
N VAL A 144 -17.36 -13.86 11.28
CA VAL A 144 -17.48 -13.06 12.50
C VAL A 144 -18.72 -13.51 13.24
N ASP A 145 -18.52 -14.06 14.43
CA ASP A 145 -19.58 -14.44 15.35
C ASP A 145 -19.64 -13.41 16.47
N VAL A 146 -20.81 -12.79 16.64
CA VAL A 146 -21.03 -11.76 17.66
C VAL A 146 -22.05 -12.28 18.66
N GLU A 147 -21.63 -12.33 19.93
CA GLU A 147 -22.47 -12.72 21.06
C GLU A 147 -23.26 -11.51 21.59
N GLY A 148 -24.58 -11.65 21.74
CA GLY A 148 -25.45 -10.70 22.42
C GLY A 148 -26.38 -11.41 23.43
N PHE A 149 -26.94 -10.68 24.39
CA PHE A 149 -27.85 -11.26 25.40
C PHE A 149 -29.30 -11.37 24.90
N THR A 150 -29.64 -10.65 23.84
CA THR A 150 -30.92 -10.74 23.13
C THR A 150 -30.65 -11.01 21.64
N PRO A 151 -31.57 -11.65 20.91
CA PRO A 151 -31.45 -11.81 19.45
C PRO A 151 -31.20 -10.48 18.73
N GLU A 152 -31.92 -9.44 19.15
CA GLU A 152 -31.88 -8.10 18.58
C GLU A 152 -30.52 -7.42 18.86
N SER A 153 -30.03 -7.49 20.10
CA SER A 153 -28.71 -6.93 20.43
C SER A 153 -27.59 -7.61 19.64
N ALA A 154 -27.61 -8.95 19.55
CA ALA A 154 -26.61 -9.70 18.76
C ALA A 154 -26.59 -9.24 17.30
N LYS A 155 -27.76 -9.06 16.69
CA LYS A 155 -27.88 -8.58 15.30
C LYS A 155 -27.44 -7.12 15.15
N ILE A 156 -27.86 -6.22 16.04
CA ILE A 156 -27.51 -4.79 15.99
C ILE A 156 -25.99 -4.60 16.12
N ILE A 157 -25.36 -5.34 17.03
CA ILE A 157 -23.90 -5.28 17.23
C ILE A 157 -23.18 -5.80 15.99
N ALA A 158 -23.59 -6.98 15.47
CA ALA A 158 -22.99 -7.55 14.26
C ALA A 158 -23.14 -6.64 13.04
N GLN A 159 -24.32 -6.06 12.85
CA GLN A 159 -24.57 -5.10 11.77
C GLN A 159 -23.72 -3.84 11.91
N SER A 160 -23.58 -3.31 13.12
CA SER A 160 -22.74 -2.14 13.37
C SER A 160 -21.26 -2.43 13.10
N ILE A 161 -20.76 -3.60 13.49
CA ILE A 161 -19.40 -4.05 13.16
C ILE A 161 -19.21 -4.16 11.65
N MET A 162 -20.19 -4.74 10.94
CA MET A 162 -20.16 -4.87 9.47
C MET A 162 -20.05 -3.51 8.79
N GLU A 163 -20.92 -2.56 9.15
CA GLU A 163 -20.96 -1.22 8.56
C GLU A 163 -19.66 -0.44 8.82
N GLU A 164 -19.12 -0.50 10.04
CA GLU A 164 -17.85 0.17 10.36
C GLU A 164 -16.65 -0.53 9.70
N SER A 165 -16.71 -1.85 9.53
CA SER A 165 -15.71 -2.62 8.77
C SER A 165 -15.70 -2.24 7.29
N GLU A 166 -16.89 -2.08 6.69
CA GLU A 166 -17.04 -1.63 5.30
C GLU A 166 -16.45 -0.24 5.13
N LYS A 167 -16.81 0.70 6.01
CA LYS A 167 -16.25 2.06 6.01
C LYS A 167 -14.73 2.05 6.14
N PHE A 168 -14.17 1.23 7.03
CA PHE A 168 -12.73 1.15 7.26
C PHE A 168 -11.97 0.69 6.00
N ILE A 169 -12.43 -0.38 5.35
CA ILE A 169 -11.80 -0.90 4.13
C ILE A 169 -11.94 0.12 2.99
N ASN A 170 -13.12 0.70 2.81
CA ASN A 170 -13.35 1.72 1.79
C ASN A 170 -12.45 2.94 2.02
N GLU A 171 -12.33 3.41 3.26
CA GLU A 171 -11.52 4.60 3.58
C GLU A 171 -10.02 4.34 3.41
N ILE A 172 -9.51 3.16 3.77
CA ILE A 172 -8.11 2.79 3.49
C ILE A 172 -7.84 2.82 1.98
N SER A 173 -8.74 2.22 1.20
CA SER A 173 -8.59 2.16 -0.25
C SER A 173 -8.65 3.54 -0.89
N HIS A 174 -9.62 4.37 -0.48
CA HIS A 174 -9.77 5.72 -0.99
C HIS A 174 -8.63 6.64 -0.55
N LYS A 175 -8.15 6.52 0.69
CA LYS A 175 -7.02 7.31 1.19
C LYS A 175 -5.76 7.02 0.39
N ALA A 176 -5.41 5.75 0.20
CA ALA A 176 -4.24 5.36 -0.59
C ALA A 176 -4.35 5.87 -2.04
N ALA A 177 -5.53 5.76 -2.66
CA ALA A 177 -5.76 6.27 -4.01
C ALA A 177 -5.62 7.81 -4.10
N ARG A 178 -6.15 8.55 -3.12
CA ARG A 178 -6.03 10.02 -3.04
C ARG A 178 -4.58 10.45 -2.84
N GLU A 179 -3.84 9.78 -1.97
CA GLU A 179 -2.42 10.07 -1.71
C GLU A 179 -1.56 9.81 -2.96
N GLN A 180 -1.76 8.66 -3.62
CA GLN A 180 -1.05 8.34 -4.87
C GLN A 180 -1.36 9.35 -5.99
N MET A 181 -2.63 9.75 -6.11
CA MET A 181 -3.05 10.73 -7.12
C MET A 181 -2.45 12.11 -6.84
N LYS A 182 -2.49 12.55 -5.59
CA LYS A 182 -1.88 13.81 -5.16
C LYS A 182 -0.38 13.84 -5.45
N PHE A 183 0.34 12.77 -5.10
CA PHE A 183 1.76 12.65 -5.40
C PHE A 183 2.05 12.73 -6.90
N ALA A 184 1.28 12.02 -7.73
CA ALA A 184 1.46 12.05 -9.18
C ALA A 184 1.15 13.44 -9.78
N GLU A 185 0.14 14.14 -9.26
CA GLU A 185 -0.19 15.51 -9.65
C GLU A 185 0.94 16.50 -9.32
N GLU A 186 1.51 16.41 -8.11
CA GLU A 186 2.64 17.24 -7.67
C GLU A 186 3.90 17.00 -8.51
N GLU A 187 4.20 15.75 -8.86
CA GLU A 187 5.31 15.40 -9.77
C GLU A 187 5.10 15.96 -11.18
N VAL A 188 3.89 15.83 -11.75
CA VAL A 188 3.57 16.40 -13.07
C VAL A 188 3.81 17.91 -13.09
N ASN A 189 3.35 18.63 -12.06
CA ASN A 189 3.55 20.07 -11.96
C ASN A 189 5.03 20.42 -11.83
N THR A 190 5.78 19.69 -11.02
CA THR A 190 7.22 19.88 -10.82
C THR A 190 8.00 19.69 -12.13
N TYR A 191 7.75 18.61 -12.87
CA TYR A 191 8.42 18.38 -14.15
C TYR A 191 7.94 19.32 -15.25
N LYS A 192 6.68 19.76 -15.23
CA LYS A 192 6.17 20.79 -16.14
C LYS A 192 6.95 22.09 -15.95
N GLU A 193 7.13 22.55 -14.73
CA GLU A 193 7.92 23.75 -14.43
C GLU A 193 9.38 23.61 -14.87
N ARG A 194 9.99 22.45 -14.59
CA ARG A 194 11.36 22.15 -15.06
C ARG A 194 11.47 22.19 -16.58
N TYR A 195 10.51 21.59 -17.29
CA TYR A 195 10.45 21.59 -18.74
C TYR A 195 10.31 23.01 -19.30
N LEU A 196 9.37 23.80 -18.79
CA LEU A 196 9.18 25.19 -19.21
C LEU A 196 10.44 26.02 -18.96
N LYS A 197 11.12 25.84 -17.83
CA LYS A 197 12.37 26.53 -17.52
C LYS A 197 13.49 26.16 -18.51
N ALA A 198 13.67 24.88 -18.80
CA ALA A 198 14.67 24.40 -19.75
C ALA A 198 14.38 24.87 -21.18
N GLN A 199 13.12 24.80 -21.60
CA GLN A 199 12.66 25.30 -22.90
C GLN A 199 12.88 26.82 -23.02
N ASN A 200 12.50 27.60 -22.01
CA ASN A 200 12.72 29.05 -22.01
C ASN A 200 14.20 29.42 -22.02
N ALA A 201 15.06 28.65 -21.35
CA ALA A 201 16.50 28.85 -21.39
C ALA A 201 17.07 28.60 -22.80
N LEU A 202 16.60 27.55 -23.49
CA LEU A 202 16.96 27.26 -24.88
C LEU A 202 16.49 28.36 -25.84
N ILE A 203 15.22 28.78 -25.73
CA ILE A 203 14.66 29.86 -26.57
C ILE A 203 15.39 31.18 -26.31
N SER A 204 15.68 31.51 -25.05
CA SER A 204 16.42 32.73 -24.69
C SER A 204 17.84 32.71 -25.27
N PHE A 205 18.48 31.53 -25.29
CA PHE A 205 19.77 31.36 -25.95
C PHE A 205 19.65 31.57 -27.47
N GLN A 206 18.67 30.94 -28.13
CA GLN A 206 18.44 31.11 -29.57
C GLN A 206 18.18 32.57 -29.95
N ASN A 207 17.33 33.27 -29.19
CA ASN A 207 17.00 34.68 -29.41
C ASN A 207 18.22 35.59 -29.23
N LYS A 208 19.07 35.34 -28.22
CA LYS A 208 20.26 36.14 -27.94
C LYS A 208 21.30 36.06 -29.07
N TYR A 209 21.42 34.90 -29.70
CA TYR A 209 22.43 34.67 -30.73
C TYR A 209 21.87 34.76 -32.16
N GLY A 210 20.55 34.84 -32.33
CA GLY A 210 19.89 34.98 -33.63
C GLY A 210 20.07 33.76 -34.53
N VAL A 211 20.42 32.59 -33.97
CA VAL A 211 20.67 31.36 -34.71
C VAL A 211 19.75 30.26 -34.21
N PHE A 212 19.00 29.65 -35.14
CA PHE A 212 18.16 28.49 -34.87
C PHE A 212 18.99 27.24 -34.53
N ASP A 213 20.15 27.09 -35.19
CA ASP A 213 21.12 26.01 -35.01
C ASP A 213 22.54 26.49 -35.42
N PRO A 214 23.42 26.83 -34.45
CA PRO A 214 24.79 27.27 -34.70
C PRO A 214 25.63 26.27 -35.50
N LEU A 215 25.38 24.97 -35.32
CA LEU A 215 26.12 23.91 -36.01
C LEU A 215 25.75 23.88 -37.50
N LYS A 216 24.46 23.95 -37.83
CA LYS A 216 24.03 24.04 -39.24
C LYS A 216 24.53 25.30 -39.93
N GLN A 217 24.63 26.41 -39.19
CA GLN A 217 25.18 27.65 -39.75
C GLN A 217 26.69 27.54 -40.00
N ALA A 218 27.44 26.86 -39.12
CA ALA A 218 28.86 26.57 -39.33
C ALA A 218 29.05 25.62 -40.53
N GLU A 219 28.31 24.52 -40.58
CA GLU A 219 28.35 23.52 -41.68
C GLU A 219 28.01 24.17 -43.04
N SER A 220 27.00 25.03 -43.09
CA SER A 220 26.65 25.75 -44.32
C SER A 220 27.77 26.69 -44.79
N LYS A 221 28.53 27.29 -43.86
CA LYS A 221 29.66 28.19 -44.19
C LYS A 221 30.89 27.40 -44.63
N GLU A 222 31.20 26.30 -43.95
CA GLU A 222 32.27 25.38 -44.37
C GLU A 222 32.01 24.82 -45.78
N LYS A 223 30.76 24.42 -46.05
CA LYS A 223 30.36 23.95 -47.38
C LYS A 223 30.53 25.02 -48.46
N LEU A 224 30.23 26.29 -48.16
CA LEU A 224 30.47 27.40 -49.07
C LEU A 224 31.96 27.60 -49.35
N ILE A 225 32.81 27.52 -48.33
CA ILE A 225 34.27 27.64 -48.47
C ILE A 225 34.82 26.50 -49.33
N ALA A 226 34.45 25.25 -49.02
CA ALA A 226 34.85 24.09 -49.81
C ALA A 226 34.42 24.21 -51.29
N GLN A 227 33.24 24.79 -51.54
CA GLN A 227 32.77 25.07 -52.91
C GLN A 227 33.63 26.13 -53.63
N ILE A 228 34.03 27.19 -52.91
CA ILE A 228 34.91 28.24 -53.45
C ILE A 228 36.31 27.67 -53.72
N GLU A 229 36.85 26.84 -52.82
CA GLU A 229 38.14 26.16 -52.99
C GLU A 229 38.13 25.18 -54.18
N ALA A 230 37.05 24.41 -54.34
CA ALA A 230 36.89 23.53 -55.50
C ALA A 230 36.85 24.32 -56.82
N ASN A 231 36.11 25.43 -56.86
CA ASN A 231 36.09 26.32 -58.02
C ASN A 231 37.47 26.93 -58.29
N LEU A 232 38.19 27.36 -57.25
CA LEU A 232 39.54 27.89 -57.37
C LEU A 232 40.49 26.85 -57.98
N ALA A 233 40.49 25.62 -57.46
CA ALA A 233 41.34 24.54 -57.96
C ALA A 233 41.04 24.20 -59.42
N GLN A 234 39.75 24.22 -59.81
CA GLN A 234 39.34 24.00 -61.20
C GLN A 234 39.85 25.09 -62.14
N ARG A 235 39.80 26.36 -61.73
CA ARG A 235 40.32 27.49 -62.52
C ARG A 235 41.85 27.50 -62.59
N GLU A 236 42.53 27.17 -61.50
CA GLU A 236 43.99 27.04 -61.47
C GLU A 236 44.48 25.89 -62.37
N ALA A 237 43.80 24.75 -62.37
CA ALA A 237 44.10 23.64 -63.27
C ALA A 237 43.89 24.02 -64.75
N ALA A 238 42.81 24.77 -65.05
CA ALA A 238 42.56 25.28 -66.40
C ALA A 238 43.66 26.28 -66.84
N LEU A 239 44.14 27.13 -65.93
CA LEU A 239 45.23 28.07 -66.20
C LEU A 239 46.53 27.32 -66.52
N LEU A 240 46.86 26.30 -65.73
CA LEU A 240 48.07 25.50 -65.92
C LEU A 240 48.04 24.76 -67.28
N ASN A 241 46.86 24.26 -67.68
CA ASN A 241 46.66 23.69 -69.00
C ASN A 241 46.85 24.74 -70.10
N LEU A 242 46.22 25.91 -70.00
CA LEU A 242 46.36 27.00 -70.99
C LEU A 242 47.82 27.46 -71.14
N GLN A 243 48.54 27.59 -70.03
CA GLN A 243 49.95 28.00 -70.01
C GLN A 243 50.90 26.95 -70.61
N SER A 244 50.46 25.70 -70.82
CA SER A 244 51.27 24.68 -71.48
C SER A 244 51.45 24.93 -72.99
N TYR A 245 50.57 25.75 -73.59
CA TYR A 245 50.60 26.06 -75.03
C TYR A 245 50.38 27.55 -75.36
N MET A 246 50.04 28.40 -74.39
CA MET A 246 49.90 29.86 -74.57
C MET A 246 50.90 30.66 -73.74
N ASN A 247 51.28 31.82 -74.27
CA ASN A 247 52.11 32.80 -73.56
C ASN A 247 51.29 33.54 -72.48
N ASP A 248 51.97 33.98 -71.43
CA ASP A 248 51.41 34.69 -70.28
C ASP A 248 50.70 36.02 -70.61
N SER A 249 50.98 36.59 -71.79
CA SER A 249 50.35 37.82 -72.30
C SER A 249 49.10 37.57 -73.17
N ALA A 250 48.70 36.31 -73.39
CA ALA A 250 47.51 35.99 -74.16
C ALA A 250 46.23 36.49 -73.44
N PRO A 251 45.26 37.10 -74.14
CA PRO A 251 44.05 37.62 -73.52
C PRO A 251 43.29 36.60 -72.65
N GLU A 252 43.25 35.33 -73.09
CA GLU A 252 42.59 34.24 -72.37
C GLU A 252 43.30 33.89 -71.05
N VAL A 253 44.64 33.91 -71.02
CA VAL A 253 45.44 33.71 -69.80
C VAL A 253 45.24 34.84 -68.81
N ILE A 254 45.20 36.10 -69.29
CA ILE A 254 44.99 37.29 -68.45
C ILE A 254 43.58 37.27 -67.84
N ALA A 255 42.55 36.95 -68.63
CA ALA A 255 41.17 36.85 -68.16
C ALA A 255 41.05 35.80 -67.04
N LEU A 256 41.64 34.62 -67.22
CA LEU A 256 41.59 33.53 -66.24
C LEU A 256 42.38 33.86 -64.97
N LYS A 257 43.55 34.52 -65.08
CA LYS A 257 44.30 35.06 -63.92
C LYS A 257 43.46 36.08 -63.13
N SER A 258 42.70 36.93 -63.82
CA SER A 258 41.79 37.90 -63.18
C SER A 258 40.64 37.20 -62.44
N GLU A 259 40.04 36.16 -63.04
CA GLU A 259 39.00 35.35 -62.40
C GLU A 259 39.53 34.63 -61.16
N ILE A 260 40.71 34.01 -61.24
CA ILE A 260 41.39 33.39 -60.09
C ILE A 260 41.65 34.41 -58.97
N LEU A 261 42.11 35.62 -59.30
CA LEU A 261 42.29 36.70 -58.32
C LEU A 261 40.98 37.10 -57.65
N ALA A 262 39.89 37.17 -58.41
CA ALA A 262 38.55 37.47 -57.88
C ALA A 262 38.07 36.37 -56.92
N ILE A 263 38.23 35.09 -57.29
CA ILE A 263 37.87 33.93 -56.46
C ILE A 263 38.73 33.89 -55.19
N LYS A 264 40.06 34.12 -55.30
CA LYS A 264 40.95 34.21 -54.12
C LYS A 264 40.52 35.32 -53.16
N LYS A 265 40.19 36.50 -53.68
CA LYS A 265 39.70 37.61 -52.85
C LYS A 265 38.34 37.30 -52.21
N GLN A 266 37.49 36.51 -52.86
CA GLN A 266 36.23 36.05 -52.26
C GLN A 266 36.48 35.00 -51.17
N LEU A 267 37.39 34.05 -51.40
CA LEU A 267 37.81 33.06 -50.42
C LEU A 267 38.37 33.75 -49.18
N GLU A 268 39.29 34.70 -49.34
CA GLU A 268 39.84 35.48 -48.24
C GLU A 268 38.77 36.22 -47.45
N ARG A 269 37.74 36.78 -48.11
CA ARG A 269 36.62 37.44 -47.41
C ARG A 269 35.77 36.46 -46.61
N GLU A 270 35.46 35.29 -47.16
CA GLU A 270 34.64 34.29 -46.46
C GLU A 270 35.44 33.60 -45.33
N VAL A 271 36.72 33.29 -45.55
CA VAL A 271 37.63 32.80 -44.52
C VAL A 271 37.87 33.88 -43.46
N ALA A 272 38.04 35.16 -43.82
CA ALA A 272 38.19 36.25 -42.87
C ALA A 272 36.93 36.48 -42.02
N LYS A 273 35.72 36.24 -42.57
CA LYS A 273 34.47 36.26 -41.77
C LYS A 273 34.45 35.16 -40.69
N ILE A 274 35.25 34.11 -40.84
CA ILE A 274 35.48 33.06 -39.83
C ILE A 274 36.67 33.42 -38.93
N SER A 275 37.77 33.91 -39.53
CA SER A 275 39.11 34.08 -38.92
C SER A 275 39.38 35.43 -38.23
N THR A 276 38.74 36.55 -38.64
CA THR A 276 38.97 37.88 -38.03
C THR A 276 38.49 38.02 -36.58
N ASN A 277 37.99 36.93 -36.00
CA ASN A 277 37.93 36.78 -34.56
C ASN A 277 38.48 35.38 -34.20
N ASN A 278 39.79 35.23 -33.99
CA ASN A 278 40.36 34.03 -33.36
C ASN A 278 39.78 33.78 -31.94
N SER A 279 39.12 34.77 -31.35
CA SER A 279 38.27 34.65 -30.16
C SER A 279 36.90 34.02 -30.45
N ASN A 280 36.40 34.07 -31.69
CA ASN A 280 35.09 33.55 -32.10
C ASN A 280 35.10 32.08 -32.46
N GLU A 281 36.19 31.44 -32.87
CA GLU A 281 36.21 29.97 -33.05
C GLU A 281 36.02 29.26 -31.70
N LYS A 282 36.74 29.72 -30.66
CA LYS A 282 36.49 29.30 -29.27
C LYS A 282 35.07 29.67 -28.81
N LYS A 283 34.59 30.89 -29.07
CA LYS A 283 33.21 31.27 -28.71
C LYS A 283 32.14 30.47 -29.47
N LEU A 284 32.39 30.07 -30.73
CA LEU A 284 31.45 29.31 -31.55
C LEU A 284 31.37 27.87 -31.05
N ASN A 285 32.53 27.25 -30.76
CA ASN A 285 32.59 25.95 -30.10
C ASN A 285 31.94 25.98 -28.70
N ASP A 286 32.21 27.03 -27.90
CA ASP A 286 31.55 27.24 -26.61
C ASP A 286 30.04 27.45 -26.74
N MET A 287 29.60 28.16 -27.79
CA MET A 287 28.19 28.37 -28.10
C MET A 287 27.51 27.07 -28.54
N ALA A 288 28.16 26.29 -29.40
CA ALA A 288 27.67 24.98 -29.84
C ALA A 288 27.54 24.02 -28.65
N ALA A 289 28.56 23.96 -27.78
CA ALA A 289 28.51 23.17 -26.55
C ALA A 289 27.38 23.60 -25.62
N LYS A 290 27.20 24.91 -25.40
CA LYS A 290 26.10 25.45 -24.58
C LYS A 290 24.74 25.17 -25.20
N PHE A 291 24.59 25.34 -26.51
CA PHE A 291 23.37 25.03 -27.24
C PHE A 291 23.01 23.55 -27.13
N GLN A 292 23.99 22.66 -27.32
CA GLN A 292 23.82 21.22 -27.19
C GLN A 292 23.42 20.85 -25.76
N ASN A 293 24.05 21.42 -24.73
CA ASN A 293 23.67 21.21 -23.34
C ASN A 293 22.23 21.67 -23.04
N LEU A 294 21.84 22.86 -23.50
CA LEU A 294 20.47 23.36 -23.33
C LEU A 294 19.43 22.52 -24.08
N THR A 295 19.78 22.04 -25.28
CA THR A 295 18.93 21.15 -26.09
C THR A 295 18.74 19.81 -25.40
N ILE A 296 19.83 19.23 -24.88
CA ILE A 296 19.82 17.99 -24.13
C ILE A 296 18.99 18.15 -22.84
N GLU A 297 19.18 19.24 -22.08
CA GLU A 297 18.40 19.49 -20.87
C GLU A 297 16.91 19.68 -21.17
N ALA A 298 16.56 20.45 -22.21
CA ALA A 298 15.17 20.61 -22.62
C ALA A 298 14.54 19.27 -23.03
N LYS A 299 15.28 18.42 -23.75
CA LYS A 299 14.82 17.08 -24.13
C LYS A 299 14.67 16.15 -22.93
N PHE A 300 15.62 16.15 -21.99
CA PHE A 300 15.51 15.37 -20.76
C PHE A 300 14.33 15.83 -19.91
N ALA A 301 14.15 17.14 -19.75
CA ALA A 301 13.02 17.69 -19.00
C ALA A 301 11.68 17.36 -19.68
N GLN A 302 11.62 17.38 -21.01
CA GLN A 302 10.45 16.92 -21.77
C GLN A 302 10.15 15.44 -21.50
N GLN A 303 11.15 14.56 -21.63
CA GLN A 303 10.99 13.13 -21.41
C GLN A 303 10.56 12.82 -19.96
N ALA A 304 11.11 13.55 -18.98
CA ALA A 304 10.70 13.43 -17.58
C ALA A 304 9.24 13.88 -17.37
N TYR A 305 8.84 15.00 -17.98
CA TYR A 305 7.45 15.46 -17.95
C TYR A 305 6.49 14.45 -18.59
N GLU A 306 6.83 13.90 -19.76
CA GLU A 306 6.04 12.86 -20.41
C GLU A 306 5.92 11.58 -19.56
N ALA A 307 7.00 11.19 -18.89
CA ALA A 307 6.98 10.04 -17.96
C ALA A 307 6.08 10.31 -16.74
N ALA A 308 6.15 11.50 -16.15
CA ALA A 308 5.29 11.90 -15.05
C ALA A 308 3.81 11.95 -15.48
N LEU A 309 3.52 12.45 -16.68
CA LEU A 309 2.16 12.49 -17.21
C LEU A 309 1.58 11.10 -17.41
N LYS A 310 2.39 10.15 -17.90
CA LYS A 310 2.01 8.73 -17.97
C LYS A 310 1.75 8.13 -16.59
N ALA A 311 2.60 8.44 -15.61
CA ALA A 311 2.41 7.98 -14.23
C ALA A 311 1.12 8.55 -13.61
N TYR A 312 0.81 9.81 -13.87
CA TYR A 312 -0.45 10.46 -13.46
C TYR A 312 -1.67 9.81 -14.10
N GLU A 313 -1.67 9.58 -15.42
CA GLU A 313 -2.77 8.89 -16.09
C GLU A 313 -2.94 7.46 -15.55
N SER A 314 -1.85 6.75 -15.29
CA SER A 314 -1.88 5.44 -14.63
C SER A 314 -2.49 5.54 -13.23
N ALA A 315 -2.06 6.49 -12.40
CA ALA A 315 -2.61 6.70 -11.06
C ALA A 315 -4.10 7.06 -11.11
N ARG A 316 -4.54 7.87 -12.09
CA ARG A 316 -5.95 8.22 -12.28
C ARG A 316 -6.79 7.00 -12.65
N ILE A 317 -6.31 6.16 -13.57
CA ILE A 317 -6.97 4.91 -13.96
C ILE A 317 -7.03 3.96 -12.78
N GLU A 318 -5.94 3.80 -12.04
CA GLU A 318 -5.87 2.94 -10.86
C GLU A 318 -6.80 3.43 -9.74
N ALA A 319 -6.87 4.74 -9.47
CA ALA A 319 -7.80 5.30 -8.49
C ALA A 319 -9.26 5.03 -8.86
N GLY A 320 -9.58 5.02 -10.16
CA GLY A 320 -10.91 4.64 -10.66
C GLY A 320 -11.21 3.13 -10.62
N ARG A 321 -10.17 2.27 -10.71
CA ARG A 321 -10.32 0.80 -10.73
C ARG A 321 -10.16 0.11 -9.38
N LYS A 322 -9.25 0.60 -8.51
CA LYS A 322 -8.83 -0.02 -7.25
C LYS A 322 -9.67 0.43 -6.06
N ILE A 323 -10.99 0.38 -6.17
CA ILE A 323 -11.83 0.47 -4.97
C ILE A 323 -11.88 -0.94 -4.38
N LYS A 324 -11.00 -1.23 -3.40
CA LYS A 324 -11.14 -2.45 -2.60
C LYS A 324 -12.51 -2.36 -1.91
N GLN A 325 -13.37 -3.32 -2.16
CA GLN A 325 -14.70 -3.37 -1.57
C GLN A 325 -14.78 -4.54 -0.60
N LEU A 326 -15.34 -4.28 0.57
CA LEU A 326 -15.76 -5.34 1.46
C LEU A 326 -16.97 -6.03 0.83
N VAL A 327 -16.80 -7.29 0.43
CA VAL A 327 -17.90 -8.10 -0.11
C VAL A 327 -18.54 -8.84 1.04
N ILE A 328 -19.81 -8.52 1.30
CA ILE A 328 -20.63 -9.21 2.30
C ILE A 328 -21.15 -10.49 1.66
N VAL A 329 -20.63 -11.63 2.08
CA VAL A 329 -21.06 -12.96 1.59
C VAL A 329 -22.29 -13.43 2.35
N GLN A 330 -22.32 -13.15 3.66
CA GLN A 330 -23.47 -13.41 4.51
C GLN A 330 -23.66 -12.22 5.45
N SER A 331 -24.83 -11.60 5.38
CA SER A 331 -25.23 -10.52 6.29
C SER A 331 -25.60 -11.05 7.68
N PRO A 332 -25.47 -10.22 8.73
CA PRO A 332 -25.89 -10.57 10.09
C PRO A 332 -27.32 -11.10 10.18
N ASN A 333 -27.48 -12.30 10.71
CA ASN A 333 -28.77 -12.96 10.89
C ASN A 333 -29.36 -12.70 12.28
N LEU A 334 -30.70 -12.74 12.38
CA LEU A 334 -31.37 -12.74 13.69
C LEU A 334 -31.29 -14.17 14.27
N PRO A 335 -30.68 -14.39 15.44
CA PRO A 335 -30.53 -15.74 15.99
C PRO A 335 -31.86 -16.24 16.58
N GLU A 336 -32.29 -17.45 16.22
CA GLU A 336 -33.55 -18.04 16.70
C GLU A 336 -33.44 -18.70 18.08
N SER A 337 -32.24 -19.18 18.43
CA SER A 337 -31.98 -19.88 19.70
C SER A 337 -30.68 -19.42 20.34
N ALA A 338 -30.63 -19.42 21.67
CA ALA A 338 -29.40 -19.17 22.41
C ALA A 338 -28.36 -20.26 22.11
N ARG A 339 -27.19 -19.87 21.60
CA ARG A 339 -26.08 -20.80 21.33
C ARG A 339 -25.27 -21.09 22.59
N TYR A 340 -25.18 -20.12 23.50
CA TYR A 340 -24.44 -20.28 24.74
C TYR A 340 -25.28 -19.95 25.98
N PRO A 341 -24.92 -20.52 27.15
CA PRO A 341 -23.98 -21.63 27.32
C PRO A 341 -24.56 -22.94 26.76
N GLU A 342 -23.71 -23.83 26.26
CA GLU A 342 -24.12 -25.19 25.90
C GLU A 342 -24.39 -25.97 27.20
N ARG A 343 -25.55 -25.75 27.82
CA ARG A 343 -25.86 -26.15 29.21
C ARG A 343 -25.57 -27.63 29.45
N ILE A 344 -26.09 -28.51 28.60
CA ILE A 344 -25.94 -29.98 28.73
C ILE A 344 -24.47 -30.39 28.58
N TYR A 345 -23.81 -29.90 27.53
CA TYR A 345 -22.40 -30.19 27.26
C TYR A 345 -21.51 -29.73 28.42
N ASN A 346 -21.72 -28.51 28.92
CA ASN A 346 -20.96 -27.94 30.02
C ASN A 346 -21.19 -28.67 31.35
N ILE A 347 -22.44 -29.08 31.64
CA ILE A 347 -22.77 -29.86 32.86
C ILE A 347 -22.08 -31.23 32.82
N ILE A 348 -22.15 -31.95 31.68
CA ILE A 348 -21.49 -33.26 31.53
C ILE A 348 -19.97 -33.10 31.61
N THR A 349 -19.42 -32.09 30.96
CA THR A 349 -17.98 -31.82 30.99
C THR A 349 -17.50 -31.49 32.40
N ALA A 350 -18.25 -30.66 33.13
CA ALA A 350 -17.95 -30.35 34.53
C ALA A 350 -18.00 -31.60 35.42
N PHE A 351 -18.99 -32.49 35.20
CA PHE A 351 -19.07 -33.77 35.90
C PHE A 351 -17.82 -34.63 35.66
N LEU A 352 -17.41 -34.80 34.40
CA LEU A 352 -16.21 -35.57 34.04
C LEU A 352 -14.94 -34.99 34.67
N ILE A 353 -14.77 -33.66 34.60
CA ILE A 353 -13.61 -32.97 35.18
C ILE A 353 -13.59 -33.14 36.71
N LEU A 354 -14.71 -32.89 37.40
CA LEU A 354 -14.78 -33.04 38.85
C LEU A 354 -14.55 -34.49 39.29
N SER A 355 -15.07 -35.46 38.54
CA SER A 355 -14.82 -36.88 38.78
C SER A 355 -13.35 -37.24 38.58
N LEU A 356 -12.68 -36.68 37.57
CA LEU A 356 -11.26 -36.92 37.31
C LEU A 356 -10.39 -36.30 38.40
N ILE A 357 -10.67 -35.06 38.81
CA ILE A 357 -9.97 -34.39 39.91
C ILE A 357 -10.13 -35.20 41.19
N PHE A 358 -11.34 -35.66 41.51
CA PHE A 358 -11.59 -36.51 42.68
C PHE A 358 -10.82 -37.84 42.60
N GLY A 359 -10.77 -38.46 41.42
CA GLY A 359 -9.96 -39.67 41.20
C GLY A 359 -8.49 -39.43 41.51
N ILE A 360 -7.91 -38.37 40.94
CA ILE A 360 -6.50 -38.00 41.14
C ILE A 360 -6.21 -37.71 42.61
N THR A 361 -7.04 -36.91 43.29
CA THR A 361 -6.82 -36.58 44.70
C THR A 361 -6.90 -37.83 45.59
N LYS A 362 -7.83 -38.75 45.30
CA LYS A 362 -7.92 -40.03 46.00
C LYS A 362 -6.68 -40.90 45.77
N PHE A 363 -6.20 -41.00 44.53
CA PHE A 363 -4.98 -41.74 44.21
C PHE A 363 -3.77 -41.17 44.94
N VAL A 364 -3.60 -39.84 44.94
CA VAL A 364 -2.50 -39.18 45.66
C VAL A 364 -2.58 -39.44 47.16
N LYS A 365 -3.78 -39.34 47.76
CA LYS A 365 -3.98 -39.63 49.19
C LYS A 365 -3.62 -41.08 49.53
N MET A 366 -4.02 -42.03 48.70
CA MET A 366 -3.71 -43.45 48.87
C MET A 366 -2.19 -43.70 48.85
N ILE A 367 -1.48 -43.11 47.89
CA ILE A 367 -0.01 -43.22 47.80
C ILE A 367 0.67 -42.65 49.05
N ILE A 368 0.19 -41.51 49.56
CA ILE A 368 0.74 -40.89 50.78
C ILE A 368 0.49 -41.76 52.01
N GLU A 369 -0.70 -42.38 52.13
CA GLU A 369 -1.03 -43.27 53.25
C GLU A 369 -0.25 -44.59 53.20
N GLU A 370 -0.03 -45.14 52.00
CA GLU A 370 0.75 -46.37 51.78
C GLU A 370 2.24 -46.18 52.13
N HIS A 371 2.81 -45.00 51.82
CA HIS A 371 4.19 -44.66 52.20
C HIS A 371 4.37 -44.22 53.67
N ARG A 372 3.27 -44.08 54.44
CA ARG A 372 3.31 -43.72 55.85
C ARG A 372 3.31 -44.93 56.80
N TYR A 373 3.25 -46.15 56.25
CA TYR A 373 3.29 -47.41 56.98
C TYR A 373 4.60 -48.16 56.81
#